data_AF-A0A674BDW5-F1
#
_entry.id   AF-A0A674BDW5-F1
#
_cell.length_a   1.000
_cell.length_b   1.000
_cell.length_c   1.000
_cell.angle_alpha   90.00
_cell.angle_beta   90.00
_cell.angle_gamma   90.00
#
_symmetry.space_group_name_H-M   'P 1'
#
loop_
_entity.id
_entity.type
_entity.pdbx_description
1 polymer ?
#
loop_
_entity_poly.entity_id
_entity_poly.type
_entity_poly.pdbx_seq_one_letter_code
_entity_poly.pdbx_strand_id
1 'polypeptide(L)'
;MLVDGYTCARKQYRLGSHDIHVFMRSVQFDTQFTSLYTGCYTLTTRNAVVCFLVIEKLKEIMTEVENSINTFKEDQRQSFEDLLKEERTCSQEISAFEKKIETWSLAVKADPKLPHAPSGKVCLAKALEEDLPPEVTALERFLQQTGGKQGGWDQYDHQSFLKVWTKHNGKPAYRKEALLYLPGKTLEDVEQHEDWYLELLYLQEKKKEAIHRWKAERQQERATRLQHQDELESAARREREAQAETQQHRAEEERREAVARLEGWKRQRRLRLEQEEEQRLTEEILQRRKAKEERRRQLEVKLALEAHIRQKKKEEKLLTMQKEEQEQADMEEKKRLAGYGIKRFQERDFQKLETKVQERQEKEKQELDRQKRLAKLKEKAEAHISRDPSRLCKLTKGWEERTKEIGPTGGGPVLQMFHRAVPSWRQDL
;
A
#
# COMPACT_ATOMS: atom_id res chain seq x y z
N MET A 1 52.08 -15.27 7.66
CA MET A 1 53.10 -15.57 6.63
C MET A 1 52.74 -14.73 5.43
N LEU A 2 53.49 -13.76 4.92
CA LEU A 2 54.90 -13.35 4.91
C LEU A 2 54.83 -11.82 4.58
N VAL A 3 55.52 -10.85 5.21
CA VAL A 3 56.98 -10.68 5.46
C VAL A 3 57.72 -10.68 4.10
N ASP A 4 58.08 -9.55 3.48
CA ASP A 4 59.16 -8.60 3.77
C ASP A 4 58.98 -7.40 2.79
N GLY A 5 59.39 -6.15 3.01
CA GLY A 5 60.58 -5.65 3.69
C GLY A 5 61.54 -5.06 2.65
N TYR A 6 61.58 -3.73 2.51
CA TYR A 6 62.79 -2.99 2.11
C TYR A 6 62.81 -1.60 2.73
N THR A 7 64.02 -1.25 3.13
CA THR A 7 64.49 -0.23 4.07
C THR A 7 64.89 1.11 3.43
N CYS A 8 65.10 2.11 4.30
CA CYS A 8 65.90 3.34 4.13
C CYS A 8 65.14 4.53 3.48
N ALA A 9 65.15 5.77 3.98
CA ALA A 9 66.11 6.46 4.81
C ALA A 9 65.44 7.51 5.72
N ARG A 10 66.00 7.66 6.91
CA ARG A 10 65.72 8.69 7.91
C ARG A 10 66.26 10.04 7.39
N LYS A 11 65.39 10.91 6.87
CA LYS A 11 65.67 12.36 6.78
C LYS A 11 64.75 13.08 7.75
N GLN A 12 65.34 13.56 8.84
CA GLN A 12 64.74 14.60 9.67
C GLN A 12 64.54 15.84 8.79
N TYR A 13 63.30 16.10 8.37
CA TYR A 13 62.91 17.44 7.99
C TYR A 13 62.01 17.99 9.10
N ARG A 14 62.52 19.07 9.68
CA ARG A 14 61.83 19.97 10.59
C ARG A 14 60.67 20.60 9.79
N LEU A 15 59.49 19.99 9.84
CA LEU A 15 58.29 20.54 9.22
C LEU A 15 57.92 21.80 9.99
N GLY A 16 58.21 22.95 9.39
CA GLY A 16 57.72 24.24 9.86
C GLY A 16 56.19 24.29 9.78
N SER A 17 55.59 25.16 10.59
CA SER A 17 54.14 25.35 10.76
C SER A 17 53.33 25.69 9.49
N HIS A 18 53.90 25.58 8.29
CA HIS A 18 53.21 25.82 7.03
C HIS A 18 52.52 24.58 6.44
N ASP A 19 52.99 23.36 6.69
CA ASP A 19 52.43 22.18 6.01
C ASP A 19 51.13 21.63 6.63
N ILE A 20 50.85 21.91 7.90
CA ILE A 20 49.58 21.55 8.56
C ILE A 20 48.43 22.42 8.02
N HIS A 21 48.73 23.67 7.66
CA HIS A 21 47.74 24.61 7.11
C HIS A 21 47.29 24.23 5.70
N VAL A 22 48.16 23.60 4.90
CA VAL A 22 47.85 23.16 3.54
C VAL A 22 46.96 21.90 3.58
N PHE A 23 47.24 20.95 4.48
CA PHE A 23 46.43 19.74 4.61
C PHE A 23 45.03 20.00 5.18
N MET A 24 44.90 20.87 6.19
CA MET A 24 43.56 21.29 6.68
C MET A 24 42.78 22.10 5.63
N ARG A 25 43.45 22.93 4.82
CA ARG A 25 42.79 23.64 3.71
C ARG A 25 42.28 22.69 2.64
N SER A 26 42.98 21.60 2.35
CA SER A 26 42.54 20.61 1.34
C SER A 26 41.30 19.84 1.80
N VAL A 27 41.25 19.41 3.07
CA VAL A 27 40.08 18.71 3.62
C VAL A 27 38.87 19.64 3.79
N GLN A 28 39.08 20.91 4.14
CA GLN A 28 38.02 21.93 4.13
C GLN A 28 37.51 22.24 2.71
N PHE A 29 38.39 22.23 1.70
CA PHE A 29 37.99 22.44 0.31
C PHE A 29 37.11 21.30 -0.22
N ASP A 30 37.44 20.04 0.05
CA ASP A 30 36.63 18.90 -0.41
C ASP A 30 35.26 18.81 0.28
N THR A 31 35.18 19.23 1.56
CA THR A 31 33.91 19.29 2.30
C THR A 31 33.02 20.45 1.82
N GLN A 32 33.62 21.58 1.42
CA GLN A 32 32.89 22.71 0.84
C GLN A 32 32.43 22.41 -0.59
N PHE A 33 33.24 21.71 -1.39
CA PHE A 33 32.89 21.38 -2.77
C PHE A 33 31.75 20.36 -2.86
N THR A 34 31.76 19.33 -2.00
CA THR A 34 30.66 18.36 -1.90
C THR A 34 29.36 19.00 -1.40
N SER A 35 29.43 19.90 -0.40
CA SER A 35 28.28 20.67 0.08
C SER A 35 27.67 21.58 -1.00
N LEU A 36 28.51 22.25 -1.79
CA LEU A 36 28.07 23.11 -2.90
C LEU A 36 27.45 22.29 -4.05
N TYR A 37 27.99 21.10 -4.34
CA TYR A 37 27.44 20.20 -5.35
C TYR A 37 26.07 19.66 -4.92
N THR A 38 25.92 19.16 -3.69
CA THR A 38 24.59 18.75 -3.16
C THR A 38 23.62 19.92 -3.03
N GLY A 39 24.11 21.12 -2.72
CA GLY A 39 23.31 22.35 -2.70
C GLY A 39 22.78 22.72 -4.09
N CYS A 40 23.63 22.70 -5.12
CA CYS A 40 23.22 23.00 -6.49
C CYS A 40 22.24 21.96 -7.06
N TYR A 41 22.41 20.66 -6.78
CA TYR A 41 21.48 19.61 -7.22
C TYR A 41 20.13 19.69 -6.47
N THR A 42 20.12 20.06 -5.19
CA THR A 42 18.88 20.25 -4.42
C THR A 42 18.16 21.56 -4.78
N LEU A 43 18.88 22.62 -5.10
CA LEU A 43 18.30 23.88 -5.60
C LEU A 43 17.70 23.74 -7.01
N THR A 44 18.36 23.01 -7.92
CA THR A 44 17.83 22.74 -9.26
C THR A 44 16.62 21.80 -9.23
N THR A 45 16.62 20.76 -8.40
CA THR A 45 15.43 19.89 -8.22
C THR A 45 14.28 20.60 -7.52
N ARG A 46 14.55 21.42 -6.49
CA ARG A 46 13.51 22.19 -5.79
C ARG A 46 12.92 23.29 -6.69
N ASN A 47 13.73 23.95 -7.51
CA ASN A 47 13.23 24.88 -8.54
C ASN A 47 12.45 24.16 -9.65
N ALA A 48 12.85 22.95 -10.05
CA ALA A 48 12.09 22.14 -11.02
C ALA A 48 10.72 21.72 -10.46
N VAL A 49 10.65 21.35 -9.18
CA VAL A 49 9.37 21.00 -8.50
C VAL A 49 8.46 22.22 -8.36
N VAL A 50 9.02 23.40 -8.01
CA VAL A 50 8.24 24.65 -7.96
C VAL A 50 7.74 25.04 -9.34
N CYS A 51 8.57 24.89 -10.39
CA CYS A 51 8.17 25.17 -11.76
C CYS A 51 7.06 24.21 -12.24
N PHE A 52 7.18 22.91 -11.92
CA PHE A 52 6.15 21.92 -12.21
C PHE A 52 4.82 22.24 -11.50
N LEU A 53 4.86 22.61 -10.22
CA LEU A 53 3.67 23.04 -9.46
C LEU A 53 2.99 24.27 -10.06
N VAL A 54 3.76 25.26 -10.51
CA VAL A 54 3.21 26.47 -11.15
C VAL A 54 2.58 26.14 -12.51
N ILE A 55 3.19 25.25 -13.29
CA ILE A 55 2.63 24.79 -14.57
C ILE A 55 1.33 24.02 -14.36
N GLU A 56 1.26 23.13 -13.37
CA GLU A 56 0.04 22.40 -13.05
C GLU A 56 -1.06 23.34 -12.54
N LYS A 57 -0.72 24.31 -11.69
CA LYS A 57 -1.64 25.38 -11.26
C LYS A 57 -2.17 26.19 -12.45
N LEU A 58 -1.31 26.51 -13.42
CA LEU A 58 -1.70 27.27 -14.60
C LEU A 58 -2.63 26.46 -15.51
N LYS A 59 -2.37 25.17 -15.68
CA LYS A 59 -3.27 24.26 -16.42
C LYS A 59 -4.63 24.14 -15.74
N GLU A 60 -4.65 23.99 -14.41
CA GLU A 60 -5.86 23.95 -13.61
C GLU A 60 -6.70 25.22 -13.84
N ILE A 61 -6.09 26.40 -13.71
CA ILE A 61 -6.76 27.68 -13.95
C ILE A 61 -7.24 27.79 -15.40
N MET A 62 -6.44 27.35 -16.39
CA MET A 62 -6.84 27.37 -17.80
C MET A 62 -8.06 26.48 -18.05
N THR A 63 -8.09 25.26 -17.48
CA THR A 63 -9.25 24.37 -17.57
C THR A 63 -10.47 24.92 -16.86
N GLU A 64 -10.29 25.59 -15.72
CA GLU A 64 -11.39 26.25 -15.00
C GLU A 64 -11.99 27.40 -15.83
N VAL A 65 -11.14 28.22 -16.44
CA VAL A 65 -11.56 29.31 -17.34
C VAL A 65 -12.26 28.75 -18.58
N GLU A 66 -11.73 27.69 -19.20
CA GLU A 66 -12.37 27.04 -20.35
C GLU A 66 -13.75 26.48 -19.99
N ASN A 67 -13.87 25.83 -18.83
CA ASN A 67 -15.15 25.32 -18.33
C ASN A 67 -16.12 26.46 -18.01
N SER A 68 -15.65 27.56 -17.43
CA SER A 68 -16.47 28.75 -17.17
C SER A 68 -16.96 29.40 -18.48
N ILE A 69 -16.13 29.47 -19.51
CA ILE A 69 -16.52 29.98 -20.83
C ILE A 69 -17.55 29.06 -21.49
N ASN A 70 -17.36 27.74 -21.39
CA ASN A 70 -18.28 26.78 -21.99
C ASN A 70 -19.65 26.78 -21.29
N THR A 71 -19.67 26.83 -19.95
CA THR A 71 -20.92 26.96 -19.18
C THR A 71 -21.63 28.27 -19.50
N PHE A 72 -20.92 29.40 -19.51
CA PHE A 72 -21.50 30.68 -19.91
C PHE A 72 -22.09 30.65 -21.33
N LYS A 73 -21.40 30.04 -22.30
CA LYS A 73 -21.93 29.90 -23.67
C LYS A 73 -23.18 29.04 -23.72
N GLU A 74 -23.24 27.99 -22.92
CA GLU A 74 -24.41 27.11 -22.85
C GLU A 74 -25.59 27.80 -22.17
N ASP A 75 -25.35 28.52 -21.06
CA ASP A 75 -26.36 29.31 -20.38
C ASP A 75 -26.95 30.39 -21.31
N GLN A 76 -26.10 31.06 -22.10
CA GLN A 76 -26.57 32.02 -23.10
C GLN A 76 -27.42 31.34 -24.18
N ARG A 77 -27.00 30.19 -24.71
CA ARG A 77 -27.78 29.43 -25.69
C ARG A 77 -29.15 29.02 -25.13
N GLN A 78 -29.17 28.49 -23.91
CA GLN A 78 -30.39 28.09 -23.24
C GLN A 78 -31.33 29.29 -23.04
N SER A 79 -30.80 30.42 -22.57
CA SER A 79 -31.58 31.66 -22.41
C SER A 79 -32.16 32.15 -23.74
N PHE A 80 -31.40 32.11 -24.84
CA PHE A 80 -31.91 32.47 -26.16
C PHE A 80 -33.00 31.49 -26.64
N GLU A 81 -32.83 30.19 -26.43
CA GLU A 81 -33.86 29.21 -26.78
C GLU A 81 -35.16 29.42 -26.00
N ASP A 82 -35.07 29.74 -24.71
CA ASP A 82 -36.24 29.96 -23.87
C ASP A 82 -36.96 31.26 -24.27
N LEU A 83 -36.22 32.34 -24.56
CA LEU A 83 -36.80 33.55 -25.13
C LEU A 83 -37.49 33.30 -26.48
N LEU A 84 -36.91 32.47 -27.36
CA LEU A 84 -37.56 32.09 -28.62
C LEU A 84 -38.84 31.27 -28.41
N LYS A 85 -38.91 30.44 -27.36
CA LYS A 85 -40.14 29.72 -27.00
C LYS A 85 -41.20 30.70 -26.49
N GLU A 86 -40.83 31.62 -25.61
CA GLU A 86 -41.72 32.67 -25.10
C GLU A 86 -42.25 33.56 -26.22
N GLU A 87 -41.40 34.02 -27.14
CA GLU A 87 -41.79 34.80 -28.31
C GLU A 87 -42.83 34.05 -29.15
N ARG A 88 -42.62 32.75 -29.42
CA ARG A 88 -43.57 31.92 -30.17
C ARG A 88 -44.89 31.77 -29.42
N THR A 89 -44.86 31.52 -28.11
CA THR A 89 -46.07 31.38 -27.29
C THR A 89 -46.86 32.68 -27.29
N CYS A 90 -46.22 33.82 -27.02
CA CYS A 90 -46.85 35.14 -27.07
C CYS A 90 -47.44 35.43 -28.47
N SER A 91 -46.71 35.10 -29.54
CA SER A 91 -47.20 35.27 -30.91
C SER A 91 -48.44 34.42 -31.21
N GLN A 92 -48.48 33.18 -30.71
CA GLN A 92 -49.64 32.31 -30.84
C GLN A 92 -50.84 32.83 -30.04
N GLU A 93 -50.61 33.36 -28.84
CA GLU A 93 -51.65 33.99 -28.02
C GLU A 93 -52.23 35.23 -28.71
N ILE A 94 -51.37 36.11 -29.24
CA ILE A 94 -51.80 37.28 -30.01
C ILE A 94 -52.65 36.84 -31.20
N SER A 95 -52.19 35.88 -31.99
CA SER A 95 -52.97 35.36 -33.13
C SER A 95 -54.31 34.75 -32.70
N ALA A 96 -54.35 34.08 -31.54
CA ALA A 96 -55.59 33.55 -30.99
C ALA A 96 -56.56 34.66 -30.57
N PHE A 97 -56.05 35.75 -29.97
CA PHE A 97 -56.86 36.92 -29.62
C PHE A 97 -57.34 37.66 -30.87
N GLU A 98 -56.49 37.85 -31.88
CA GLU A 98 -56.87 38.43 -33.17
C GLU A 98 -58.02 37.62 -33.80
N LYS A 99 -57.91 36.29 -33.86
CA LYS A 99 -59.00 35.42 -34.35
C LYS A 99 -60.27 35.54 -33.53
N LYS A 100 -60.18 35.68 -32.20
CA LYS A 100 -61.35 35.92 -31.33
C LYS A 100 -62.00 37.27 -31.66
N ILE A 101 -61.21 38.31 -31.86
CA ILE A 101 -61.69 39.65 -32.24
C ILE A 101 -62.36 39.61 -33.62
N GLU A 102 -61.77 38.93 -34.59
CA GLU A 102 -62.36 38.72 -35.92
C GLU A 102 -63.68 37.94 -35.84
N THR A 103 -63.73 36.88 -35.03
CA THR A 103 -64.94 36.08 -34.80
C THR A 103 -66.05 36.93 -34.17
N TRP A 104 -65.74 37.72 -33.15
CA TRP A 104 -66.68 38.68 -32.56
C TRP A 104 -67.14 39.72 -33.59
N SER A 105 -66.23 40.20 -34.44
CA SER A 105 -66.54 41.17 -35.49
C SER A 105 -67.41 40.58 -36.61
N LEU A 106 -67.28 39.29 -36.92
CA LEU A 106 -68.09 38.57 -37.90
C LEU A 106 -69.45 38.17 -37.34
N ALA A 107 -69.55 37.78 -36.06
CA ALA A 107 -70.81 37.51 -35.38
C ALA A 107 -71.73 38.75 -35.34
N VAL A 108 -71.14 39.95 -35.30
CA VAL A 108 -71.87 41.22 -35.43
C VAL A 108 -72.36 41.49 -36.86
N LYS A 109 -71.77 40.84 -37.89
CA LYS A 109 -72.08 41.08 -39.31
C LYS A 109 -72.92 39.98 -39.98
N ALA A 110 -73.00 38.78 -39.40
CA ALA A 110 -73.55 37.58 -40.03
C ALA A 110 -75.01 37.25 -39.61
N ASP A 111 -75.87 38.24 -39.44
CA ASP A 111 -77.29 38.01 -39.17
C ASP A 111 -78.17 38.53 -40.34
N PRO A 112 -78.70 37.67 -41.23
CA PRO A 112 -79.63 38.08 -42.27
C PRO A 112 -81.07 37.58 -42.05
N LYS A 113 -82.01 38.55 -41.98
CA LYS A 113 -83.49 38.50 -42.23
C LYS A 113 -84.34 37.80 -41.14
N LEU A 114 -85.44 38.31 -40.55
CA LEU A 114 -86.42 39.43 -40.64
C LEU A 114 -87.34 39.28 -39.36
N PRO A 115 -88.37 40.11 -39.02
CA PRO A 115 -88.69 41.52 -39.30
C PRO A 115 -89.07 42.38 -38.03
N HIS A 116 -88.90 43.71 -38.15
CA HIS A 116 -89.65 44.80 -37.47
C HIS A 116 -89.60 44.99 -35.92
N ALA A 117 -88.72 45.89 -35.43
CA ALA A 117 -88.96 46.83 -34.32
C ALA A 117 -87.81 47.86 -34.20
N PRO A 118 -88.06 49.12 -33.74
CA PRO A 118 -87.08 50.20 -33.84
C PRO A 118 -86.02 50.15 -32.72
N SER A 119 -84.77 50.44 -33.12
CA SER A 119 -83.69 51.04 -32.32
C SER A 119 -83.18 50.26 -31.09
N GLY A 120 -82.32 49.27 -31.34
CA GLY A 120 -81.48 48.60 -30.34
C GLY A 120 -80.29 49.41 -29.81
N LYS A 121 -80.41 50.74 -29.68
CA LYS A 121 -79.45 51.56 -28.91
C LYS A 121 -79.81 51.62 -27.42
N VAL A 122 -80.93 51.02 -27.01
CA VAL A 122 -81.50 51.15 -25.65
C VAL A 122 -81.05 50.04 -24.68
N CYS A 123 -80.61 48.86 -25.14
CA CYS A 123 -80.28 47.76 -24.22
C CYS A 123 -78.92 47.90 -23.52
N LEU A 124 -77.89 48.48 -24.15
CA LEU A 124 -76.61 48.69 -23.47
C LEU A 124 -76.66 49.86 -22.48
N ALA A 125 -77.52 50.86 -22.75
CA ALA A 125 -77.75 51.97 -21.84
C ALA A 125 -78.52 51.54 -20.59
N LYS A 126 -79.52 50.66 -20.71
CA LYS A 126 -80.28 50.13 -19.56
C LYS A 126 -79.44 49.23 -18.66
N ALA A 127 -78.54 48.41 -19.20
CA ALA A 127 -77.66 47.57 -18.39
C ALA A 127 -76.63 48.39 -17.59
N LEU A 128 -76.19 49.55 -18.11
CA LEU A 128 -75.29 50.46 -17.40
C LEU A 128 -76.03 51.35 -16.37
N GLU A 129 -77.33 51.57 -16.56
CA GLU A 129 -78.18 52.32 -15.62
C GLU A 129 -78.43 51.53 -14.31
N GLU A 130 -78.35 50.19 -14.34
CA GLU A 130 -78.48 49.35 -13.15
C GLU A 130 -77.22 49.28 -12.27
N ASP A 131 -76.03 49.55 -12.84
CA ASP A 131 -74.75 49.54 -12.10
C ASP A 131 -74.35 50.91 -11.51
N LEU A 132 -75.13 51.96 -11.81
CA LEU A 132 -74.90 53.30 -11.28
C LEU A 132 -75.56 53.47 -9.91
N PRO A 133 -74.89 54.09 -8.93
CA PRO A 133 -75.49 54.35 -7.62
C PRO A 133 -76.86 55.03 -7.77
N PRO A 134 -77.86 54.65 -6.96
CA PRO A 134 -79.22 55.16 -7.06
C PRO A 134 -79.28 56.69 -6.94
N GLU A 135 -78.31 57.30 -6.25
CA GLU A 135 -78.15 58.74 -6.12
C GLU A 135 -77.69 59.41 -7.43
N VAL A 136 -76.87 58.72 -8.24
CA VAL A 136 -76.41 59.20 -9.56
C VAL A 136 -77.57 59.16 -10.56
N THR A 137 -78.32 58.06 -10.59
CA THR A 137 -79.48 57.92 -11.48
C THR A 137 -80.64 58.83 -11.05
N ALA A 138 -80.79 59.12 -9.76
CA ALA A 138 -81.78 60.09 -9.25
C ALA A 138 -81.53 61.51 -9.78
N LEU A 139 -80.26 61.98 -9.75
CA LEU A 139 -79.91 63.28 -10.31
C LEU A 139 -80.12 63.33 -11.83
N GLU A 140 -79.77 62.27 -12.56
CA GLU A 140 -79.94 62.21 -14.02
C GLU A 140 -81.42 62.19 -14.42
N ARG A 141 -82.25 61.41 -13.72
CA ARG A 141 -83.71 61.41 -13.90
C ARG A 141 -84.32 62.76 -13.56
N PHE A 142 -83.91 63.39 -12.46
CA PHE A 142 -84.38 64.72 -12.07
C PHE A 142 -84.07 65.77 -13.15
N LEU A 143 -82.84 65.79 -13.68
CA LEU A 143 -82.46 66.70 -14.75
C LEU A 143 -83.23 66.43 -16.05
N GLN A 144 -83.49 65.18 -16.40
CA GLN A 144 -84.30 64.84 -17.58
C GLN A 144 -85.76 65.28 -17.44
N GLN A 145 -86.33 65.19 -16.23
CA GLN A 145 -87.72 65.56 -15.96
C GLN A 145 -87.94 67.08 -15.83
N THR A 146 -86.95 67.82 -15.32
CA THR A 146 -87.08 69.25 -14.97
C THR A 146 -86.53 70.21 -16.03
N GLY A 147 -86.29 69.75 -17.25
CA GLY A 147 -85.81 70.61 -18.34
C GLY A 147 -84.29 70.88 -18.31
N GLY A 148 -83.52 69.95 -17.77
CA GLY A 148 -82.06 69.93 -17.85
C GLY A 148 -81.36 70.79 -16.79
N LYS A 149 -80.15 71.27 -17.12
CA LYS A 149 -79.25 71.96 -16.20
C LYS A 149 -79.78 73.34 -15.72
N GLN A 150 -80.78 73.88 -16.39
CA GLN A 150 -81.32 75.22 -16.15
C GLN A 150 -82.77 75.18 -15.65
N GLY A 151 -83.35 74.00 -15.38
CA GLY A 151 -84.71 73.91 -14.86
C GLY A 151 -85.80 74.36 -15.84
N GLY A 152 -85.51 74.33 -17.14
CA GLY A 152 -86.40 74.88 -18.18
C GLY A 152 -86.37 76.42 -18.33
N TRP A 153 -85.51 77.12 -17.59
CA TRP A 153 -85.28 78.56 -17.77
C TRP A 153 -84.26 78.84 -18.86
N ASP A 154 -84.33 80.02 -19.49
CA ASP A 154 -83.26 80.47 -20.38
C ASP A 154 -81.97 80.74 -19.57
N GLN A 155 -80.83 80.63 -20.25
CA GLN A 155 -79.52 80.82 -19.66
C GLN A 155 -79.36 82.21 -19.03
N TYR A 156 -79.94 83.26 -19.62
CA TYR A 156 -79.87 84.62 -19.06
C TYR A 156 -80.66 84.76 -17.76
N ASP A 157 -81.89 84.24 -17.74
CA ASP A 157 -82.78 84.27 -16.59
C ASP A 157 -82.20 83.45 -15.43
N HIS A 158 -81.72 82.24 -15.72
CA HIS A 158 -81.09 81.38 -14.73
C HIS A 158 -79.84 82.03 -14.12
N GLN A 159 -78.99 82.68 -14.92
CA GLN A 159 -77.82 83.40 -14.42
C GLN A 159 -78.20 84.62 -13.56
N SER A 160 -79.23 85.35 -13.95
CA SER A 160 -79.73 86.50 -13.18
C SER A 160 -80.29 86.05 -11.83
N PHE A 161 -81.04 84.95 -11.81
CA PHE A 161 -81.47 84.28 -10.59
C PHE A 161 -80.29 83.88 -9.69
N LEU A 162 -79.28 83.18 -10.22
CA LEU A 162 -78.13 82.74 -9.42
C LEU A 162 -77.34 83.90 -8.81
N LYS A 163 -77.19 85.02 -9.55
CA LYS A 163 -76.50 86.23 -9.03
C LYS A 163 -77.23 86.81 -7.82
N VAL A 164 -78.55 86.95 -7.91
CA VAL A 164 -79.38 87.47 -6.81
C VAL A 164 -79.45 86.48 -5.65
N TRP A 165 -79.58 85.18 -5.94
CA TRP A 165 -79.57 84.10 -4.95
C TRP A 165 -78.29 84.09 -4.12
N THR A 166 -77.12 84.14 -4.79
CA THR A 166 -75.81 84.16 -4.13
C THR A 166 -75.62 85.43 -3.29
N LYS A 167 -76.14 86.58 -3.76
CA LYS A 167 -76.08 87.85 -3.00
C LYS A 167 -76.86 87.80 -1.69
N HIS A 168 -77.99 87.09 -1.67
CA HIS A 168 -78.87 86.98 -0.50
C HIS A 168 -78.69 85.71 0.32
N ASN A 169 -77.80 84.80 -0.08
CA ASN A 169 -77.57 83.50 0.54
C ASN A 169 -78.88 82.72 0.79
N GLY A 170 -79.81 82.75 -0.17
CA GLY A 170 -81.10 82.05 -0.07
C GLY A 170 -82.11 82.63 0.92
N LYS A 171 -81.94 83.89 1.38
CA LYS A 171 -82.95 84.56 2.21
C LYS A 171 -84.14 85.03 1.36
N PRO A 172 -85.40 84.91 1.82
CA PRO A 172 -86.60 85.20 1.01
C PRO A 172 -86.70 86.64 0.48
N ALA A 173 -85.89 87.57 1.00
CA ALA A 173 -85.70 88.91 0.44
C ALA A 173 -85.21 88.88 -1.02
N TYR A 174 -84.54 87.81 -1.44
CA TYR A 174 -84.04 87.64 -2.81
C TYR A 174 -85.18 87.59 -3.83
N ARG A 175 -86.36 87.05 -3.49
CA ARG A 175 -87.48 86.86 -4.43
C ARG A 175 -87.95 88.18 -5.03
N LYS A 176 -88.04 89.22 -4.19
CA LYS A 176 -88.43 90.58 -4.60
C LYS A 176 -87.37 91.25 -5.47
N GLU A 177 -86.10 91.02 -5.20
CA GLU A 177 -84.99 91.56 -5.99
C GLU A 177 -84.83 90.82 -7.33
N ALA A 178 -85.06 89.50 -7.35
CA ALA A 178 -84.96 88.68 -8.56
C ALA A 178 -85.97 89.11 -9.64
N LEU A 179 -87.19 89.48 -9.25
CA LEU A 179 -88.22 89.97 -10.17
C LEU A 179 -87.82 91.26 -10.91
N LEU A 180 -86.92 92.08 -10.34
CA LEU A 180 -86.42 93.29 -11.02
C LEU A 180 -85.50 92.96 -12.21
N TYR A 181 -84.86 91.79 -12.17
CA TYR A 181 -83.90 91.34 -13.17
C TYR A 181 -84.46 90.26 -14.11
N LEU A 182 -85.72 89.84 -13.91
CA LEU A 182 -86.39 88.78 -14.66
C LEU A 182 -87.68 89.29 -15.32
N PRO A 183 -87.58 89.95 -16.48
CA PRO A 183 -88.75 90.43 -17.20
C PRO A 183 -89.67 89.27 -17.61
N GLY A 184 -90.94 89.31 -17.20
CA GLY A 184 -91.95 88.34 -17.60
C GLY A 184 -92.02 87.07 -16.75
N LYS A 185 -91.31 87.01 -15.60
CA LYS A 185 -91.47 85.94 -14.60
C LYS A 185 -92.33 86.41 -13.43
N THR A 186 -93.13 85.51 -12.90
CA THR A 186 -93.98 85.74 -11.72
C THR A 186 -93.24 85.35 -10.42
N LEU A 187 -93.78 85.76 -9.27
CA LEU A 187 -93.22 85.38 -7.98
C LEU A 187 -93.26 83.85 -7.81
N GLU A 188 -94.35 83.25 -8.26
CA GLU A 188 -94.58 81.80 -8.25
C GLU A 188 -93.56 81.06 -9.11
N ASP A 189 -93.18 81.60 -10.28
CA ASP A 189 -92.13 81.02 -11.12
C ASP A 189 -90.77 81.03 -10.39
N VAL A 190 -90.46 82.14 -9.69
CA VAL A 190 -89.21 82.28 -8.91
C VAL A 190 -89.17 81.33 -7.72
N GLU A 191 -90.31 81.06 -7.08
CA GLU A 191 -90.44 80.10 -5.98
C GLU A 191 -90.31 78.65 -6.48
N GLN A 192 -90.95 78.28 -7.59
CA GLN A 192 -90.80 76.94 -8.17
C GLN A 192 -89.36 76.68 -8.62
N HIS A 193 -88.69 77.70 -9.15
CA HIS A 193 -87.28 77.59 -9.54
C HIS A 193 -86.33 77.57 -8.33
N GLU A 194 -86.73 78.18 -7.20
CA GLU A 194 -86.05 78.03 -5.91
C GLU A 194 -86.05 76.59 -5.44
N ASP A 195 -87.24 75.99 -5.37
CA ASP A 195 -87.45 74.63 -4.92
C ASP A 195 -86.68 73.65 -5.82
N TRP A 196 -86.75 73.85 -7.14
CA TRP A 196 -85.95 73.10 -8.10
C TRP A 196 -84.44 73.23 -7.86
N TYR A 197 -83.94 74.44 -7.60
CA TYR A 197 -82.52 74.68 -7.39
C TYR A 197 -82.01 74.06 -6.08
N LEU A 198 -82.81 74.10 -5.01
CA LEU A 198 -82.50 73.44 -3.74
C LEU A 198 -82.46 71.92 -3.89
N GLU A 199 -83.43 71.33 -4.60
CA GLU A 199 -83.46 69.90 -4.88
C GLU A 199 -82.27 69.48 -5.76
N LEU A 200 -81.89 70.31 -6.74
CA LEU A 200 -80.70 70.10 -7.55
C LEU A 200 -79.43 70.05 -6.70
N LEU A 201 -79.25 70.99 -5.77
CA LEU A 201 -78.11 71.03 -4.86
C LEU A 201 -78.06 69.79 -3.95
N TYR A 202 -79.21 69.39 -3.41
CA TYR A 202 -79.33 68.19 -2.59
C TYR A 202 -78.91 66.93 -3.35
N LEU A 203 -79.42 66.73 -4.57
CA LEU A 203 -79.10 65.58 -5.41
C LEU A 203 -77.63 65.59 -5.87
N GLN A 204 -77.05 66.77 -6.15
CA GLN A 204 -75.63 66.89 -6.45
C GLN A 204 -74.75 66.49 -5.27
N GLU A 205 -75.14 66.86 -4.04
CA GLU A 205 -74.40 66.47 -2.85
C GLU A 205 -74.51 64.97 -2.59
N LYS A 206 -75.72 64.40 -2.72
CA LYS A 206 -75.93 62.94 -2.63
C LYS A 206 -75.09 62.16 -3.64
N LYS A 207 -74.97 62.66 -4.87
CA LYS A 207 -74.07 62.10 -5.88
C LYS A 207 -72.60 62.15 -5.45
N LYS A 208 -72.12 63.28 -4.90
CA LYS A 208 -70.74 63.38 -4.38
C LYS A 208 -70.51 62.41 -3.22
N GLU A 209 -71.43 62.34 -2.26
CA GLU A 209 -71.39 61.42 -1.13
C GLU A 209 -71.33 59.97 -1.59
N ALA A 210 -72.14 59.57 -2.57
CA ALA A 210 -72.12 58.23 -3.15
C ALA A 210 -70.77 57.91 -3.81
N ILE A 211 -70.19 58.84 -4.58
CA ILE A 211 -68.87 58.67 -5.21
C ILE A 211 -67.78 58.56 -4.13
N HIS A 212 -67.82 59.39 -3.10
CA HIS A 212 -66.85 59.34 -2.00
C HIS A 212 -66.93 58.02 -1.22
N ARG A 213 -68.15 57.56 -0.88
CA ARG A 213 -68.37 56.26 -0.23
C ARG A 213 -67.82 55.12 -1.07
N TRP A 214 -68.16 55.08 -2.37
CA TRP A 214 -67.66 54.07 -3.29
C TRP A 214 -66.12 54.07 -3.40
N LYS A 215 -65.49 55.25 -3.47
CA LYS A 215 -64.02 55.35 -3.47
C LYS A 215 -63.40 54.84 -2.17
N ALA A 216 -63.97 55.20 -1.02
CA ALA A 216 -63.49 54.77 0.29
C ALA A 216 -63.62 53.26 0.47
N GLU A 217 -64.76 52.68 0.08
CA GLU A 217 -64.99 51.23 0.11
C GLU A 217 -64.01 50.49 -0.78
N ARG A 218 -63.77 50.98 -2.00
CA ARG A 218 -62.78 50.39 -2.92
C ARG A 218 -61.35 50.49 -2.42
N GLN A 219 -61.00 51.58 -1.73
CA GLN A 219 -59.69 51.70 -1.09
C GLN A 219 -59.56 50.73 0.09
N GLN A 220 -60.60 50.60 0.91
CA GLN A 220 -60.65 49.67 2.03
C GLN A 220 -60.52 48.21 1.56
N GLU A 221 -61.27 47.81 0.54
CA GLU A 221 -61.21 46.48 -0.06
C GLU A 221 -59.80 46.16 -0.60
N ARG A 222 -59.13 47.14 -1.24
CA ARG A 222 -57.74 46.96 -1.69
C ARG A 222 -56.79 46.81 -0.50
N ALA A 223 -56.96 47.59 0.55
CA ALA A 223 -56.12 47.51 1.74
C ALA A 223 -56.29 46.16 2.45
N THR A 224 -57.52 45.66 2.63
CA THR A 224 -57.77 44.35 3.25
C THR A 224 -57.24 43.21 2.37
N ARG A 225 -57.37 43.31 1.04
CA ARG A 225 -56.80 42.33 0.11
C ARG A 225 -55.26 42.30 0.15
N LEU A 226 -54.61 43.45 0.34
CA LEU A 226 -53.15 43.51 0.51
C LEU A 226 -52.73 42.93 1.87
N GLN A 227 -53.40 43.34 2.95
CA GLN A 227 -53.16 42.78 4.29
C GLN A 227 -53.30 41.25 4.31
N HIS A 228 -54.35 40.73 3.66
CA HIS A 228 -54.54 39.29 3.59
C HIS A 228 -53.41 38.59 2.81
N GLN A 229 -52.91 39.18 1.72
CA GLN A 229 -51.76 38.64 0.98
C GLN A 229 -50.48 38.66 1.83
N ASP A 230 -50.21 39.77 2.51
CA ASP A 230 -49.04 39.90 3.39
C ASP A 230 -49.09 38.91 4.57
N GLU A 231 -50.29 38.67 5.13
CA GLU A 231 -50.51 37.67 6.18
C GLU A 231 -50.23 36.24 5.69
N LEU A 232 -50.72 35.89 4.49
CA LEU A 232 -50.47 34.60 3.86
C LEU A 232 -48.98 34.41 3.55
N GLU A 233 -48.30 35.42 3.01
CA GLU A 233 -46.87 35.37 2.73
C GLU A 233 -46.06 35.24 4.03
N SER A 234 -46.42 36.01 5.06
CA SER A 234 -45.79 35.94 6.39
C SER A 234 -46.01 34.60 7.08
N ALA A 235 -47.19 33.97 6.90
CA ALA A 235 -47.46 32.62 7.38
C ALA A 235 -46.62 31.58 6.63
N ALA A 236 -46.58 31.65 5.30
CA ALA A 236 -45.76 30.76 4.47
C ALA A 236 -44.27 30.89 4.79
N ARG A 237 -43.78 32.11 5.07
CA ARG A 237 -42.40 32.34 5.49
C ARG A 237 -42.10 31.66 6.84
N ARG A 238 -42.98 31.82 7.84
CA ARG A 238 -42.82 31.16 9.14
C ARG A 238 -42.84 29.64 9.03
N GLU A 239 -43.67 29.09 8.15
CA GLU A 239 -43.70 27.65 7.90
C GLU A 239 -42.39 27.15 7.28
N ARG A 240 -41.84 27.86 6.28
CA ARG A 240 -40.53 27.54 5.69
C ARG A 240 -39.41 27.61 6.71
N GLU A 241 -39.40 28.62 7.57
CA GLU A 241 -38.41 28.77 8.64
C GLU A 241 -38.50 27.60 9.63
N ALA A 242 -39.70 27.21 10.08
CA ALA A 242 -39.90 26.06 10.97
C ALA A 242 -39.49 24.72 10.31
N GLN A 243 -39.78 24.55 9.02
CA GLN A 243 -39.33 23.38 8.26
C GLN A 243 -37.80 23.34 8.15
N ALA A 244 -37.16 24.47 7.87
CA ALA A 244 -35.70 24.58 7.80
C ALA A 244 -35.05 24.27 9.16
N GLU A 245 -35.57 24.79 10.26
CA GLU A 245 -35.10 24.48 11.61
C GLU A 245 -35.22 22.99 11.93
N THR A 246 -36.36 22.38 11.58
CA THR A 246 -36.57 20.94 11.76
C THR A 246 -35.57 20.11 10.96
N GLN A 247 -35.30 20.49 9.70
CA GLN A 247 -34.30 19.83 8.87
C GLN A 247 -32.89 20.00 9.42
N GLN A 248 -32.53 21.20 9.90
CA GLN A 248 -31.23 21.45 10.53
C GLN A 248 -31.05 20.61 11.79
N HIS A 249 -32.06 20.54 12.66
CA HIS A 249 -31.99 19.71 13.86
C HIS A 249 -31.76 18.24 13.53
N ARG A 250 -32.52 17.68 12.57
CA ARG A 250 -32.33 16.30 12.11
C ARG A 250 -30.93 16.07 11.55
N ALA A 251 -30.44 16.98 10.70
CA ALA A 251 -29.09 16.87 10.15
C ALA A 251 -28.00 16.95 11.24
N GLU A 252 -28.22 17.76 12.29
CA GLU A 252 -27.30 17.84 13.43
C GLU A 252 -27.32 16.55 14.26
N GLU A 253 -28.49 15.97 14.52
CA GLU A 253 -28.62 14.68 15.19
C GLU A 253 -27.93 13.56 14.40
N GLU A 254 -28.15 13.47 13.08
CA GLU A 254 -27.47 12.49 12.22
C GLU A 254 -25.94 12.64 12.27
N ARG A 255 -25.44 13.89 12.30
CA ARG A 255 -24.01 14.17 12.46
C ARG A 255 -23.50 13.71 13.83
N ARG A 256 -24.23 13.98 14.91
CA ARG A 256 -23.88 13.54 16.27
C ARG A 256 -23.84 12.02 16.35
N GLU A 257 -24.82 11.34 15.78
CA GLU A 257 -24.82 9.87 15.72
C GLU A 257 -23.67 9.32 14.88
N ALA A 258 -23.36 9.93 13.73
CA ALA A 258 -22.24 9.51 12.90
C ALA A 258 -20.89 9.63 13.62
N VAL A 259 -20.70 10.72 14.38
CA VAL A 259 -19.53 10.90 15.25
C VAL A 259 -19.49 9.82 16.33
N ALA A 260 -20.61 9.56 17.01
CA ALA A 260 -20.68 8.52 18.04
C ALA A 260 -20.38 7.11 17.48
N ARG A 261 -20.87 6.80 16.27
CA ARG A 261 -20.55 5.55 15.55
C ARG A 261 -19.07 5.44 15.23
N LEU A 262 -18.46 6.51 14.72
CA LEU A 262 -17.02 6.55 14.43
C LEU A 262 -16.18 6.39 15.68
N GLU A 263 -16.54 7.04 16.77
CA GLU A 263 -15.87 6.89 18.06
C GLU A 263 -16.01 5.47 18.62
N GLY A 264 -17.21 4.89 18.53
CA GLY A 264 -17.47 3.50 18.90
C GLY A 264 -16.59 2.53 18.11
N TRP A 265 -16.50 2.71 16.79
CA TRP A 265 -15.61 1.93 15.93
C TRP A 265 -14.13 2.12 16.27
N LYS A 266 -13.68 3.36 16.53
CA LYS A 266 -12.30 3.64 16.96
C LYS A 266 -11.97 2.96 18.28
N ARG A 267 -12.89 2.98 19.26
CA ARG A 267 -12.74 2.27 20.55
C ARG A 267 -12.63 0.77 20.34
N GLN A 268 -13.53 0.17 19.56
CA GLN A 268 -13.50 -1.25 19.25
C GLN A 268 -12.22 -1.66 18.53
N ARG A 269 -11.75 -0.85 17.58
CA ARG A 269 -10.50 -1.08 16.87
C ARG A 269 -9.28 -1.03 17.80
N ARG A 270 -9.23 -0.06 18.73
CA ARG A 270 -8.16 -0.01 19.75
C ARG A 270 -8.18 -1.25 20.63
N LEU A 271 -9.35 -1.64 21.14
CA LEU A 271 -9.48 -2.83 21.97
C LEU A 271 -9.03 -4.10 21.23
N ARG A 272 -9.38 -4.24 19.94
CA ARG A 272 -8.93 -5.37 19.12
C ARG A 272 -7.40 -5.38 18.98
N LEU A 273 -6.78 -4.23 18.74
CA LEU A 273 -5.32 -4.13 18.64
C LEU A 273 -4.64 -4.48 19.97
N GLU A 274 -5.17 -3.99 21.09
CA GLU A 274 -4.68 -4.33 22.44
C GLU A 274 -4.78 -5.85 22.70
N GLN A 275 -5.92 -6.47 22.34
CA GLN A 275 -6.10 -7.92 22.44
C GLN A 275 -5.12 -8.70 21.55
N GLU A 276 -4.90 -8.24 20.31
CA GLU A 276 -3.92 -8.84 19.40
C GLU A 276 -2.49 -8.71 19.96
N GLU A 277 -2.13 -7.56 20.55
CA GLU A 277 -0.83 -7.37 21.21
C GLU A 277 -0.67 -8.27 22.45
N GLU A 278 -1.70 -8.37 23.30
CA GLU A 278 -1.70 -9.30 24.44
C GLU A 278 -1.57 -10.76 23.98
N GLN A 279 -2.25 -11.15 22.91
CA GLN A 279 -2.11 -12.49 22.31
C GLN A 279 -0.69 -12.72 21.78
N ARG A 280 -0.10 -11.74 21.08
CA ARG A 280 1.28 -11.85 20.59
C ARG A 280 2.29 -11.97 21.73
N LEU A 281 2.12 -11.18 22.80
CA LEU A 281 2.97 -11.25 23.98
C LEU A 281 2.86 -12.60 24.69
N THR A 282 1.65 -13.10 24.89
CA THR A 282 1.42 -14.40 25.53
C THR A 282 1.99 -15.54 24.69
N GLU A 283 1.83 -15.51 23.37
CA GLU A 283 2.43 -16.48 22.46
C GLU A 283 3.96 -16.40 22.48
N GLU A 284 4.55 -15.21 22.46
CA GLU A 284 6.00 -15.04 22.54
C GLU A 284 6.56 -15.59 23.87
N ILE A 285 5.89 -15.32 24.99
CA ILE A 285 6.26 -15.87 26.30
C ILE A 285 6.21 -17.41 26.26
N LEU A 286 5.15 -17.99 25.68
CA LEU A 286 5.00 -19.43 25.55
C LEU A 286 6.11 -20.04 24.68
N GLN A 287 6.43 -19.42 23.54
CA GLN A 287 7.51 -19.87 22.65
C GLN A 287 8.88 -19.78 23.33
N ARG A 288 9.16 -18.66 24.04
CA ARG A 288 10.38 -18.52 24.83
C ARG A 288 10.49 -19.59 25.92
N ARG A 289 9.38 -19.94 26.57
CA ARG A 289 9.33 -21.00 27.59
C ARG A 289 9.60 -22.38 26.95
N LYS A 290 8.94 -22.71 25.84
CA LYS A 290 9.18 -23.95 25.08
C LYS A 290 10.64 -24.07 24.61
N ALA A 291 11.20 -23.01 24.05
CA ALA A 291 12.59 -22.99 23.61
C ALA A 291 13.59 -23.14 24.78
N LYS A 292 13.30 -22.57 25.95
CA LYS A 292 14.10 -22.79 27.16
C LYS A 292 14.03 -24.25 27.62
N GLU A 293 12.83 -24.84 27.61
CA GLU A 293 12.63 -26.23 28.00
C GLU A 293 13.33 -27.19 27.02
N GLU A 294 13.23 -26.95 25.72
CA GLU A 294 13.91 -27.74 24.69
C GLU A 294 15.43 -27.65 24.82
N ARG A 295 15.98 -26.45 25.03
CA ARG A 295 17.42 -26.30 25.33
C ARG A 295 17.84 -27.08 26.57
N ARG A 296 17.00 -27.11 27.62
CA ARG A 296 17.26 -27.90 28.82
C ARG A 296 17.31 -29.39 28.49
N ARG A 297 16.33 -29.90 27.72
CA ARG A 297 16.30 -31.30 27.27
C ARG A 297 17.52 -31.65 26.41
N GLN A 298 17.93 -30.78 25.49
CA GLN A 298 19.13 -30.98 24.68
C GLN A 298 20.40 -31.08 25.52
N LEU A 299 20.53 -30.23 26.56
CA LEU A 299 21.64 -30.31 27.51
C LEU A 299 21.61 -31.61 28.32
N GLU A 300 20.43 -32.03 28.80
CA GLU A 300 20.26 -33.30 29.51
C GLU A 300 20.68 -34.50 28.65
N VAL A 301 20.23 -34.55 27.38
CA VAL A 301 20.61 -35.60 26.42
C VAL A 301 22.11 -35.57 26.13
N LYS A 302 22.70 -34.39 25.92
CA LYS A 302 24.14 -34.24 25.68
C LYS A 302 24.96 -34.76 26.86
N LEU A 303 24.58 -34.39 28.09
CA LEU A 303 25.24 -34.87 29.30
C LEU A 303 25.12 -36.40 29.44
N ALA A 304 23.95 -36.97 29.14
CA ALA A 304 23.75 -38.42 29.16
C ALA A 304 24.61 -39.14 28.12
N LEU A 305 24.71 -38.62 26.89
CA LEU A 305 25.58 -39.17 25.85
C LEU A 305 27.06 -39.08 26.23
N GLU A 306 27.51 -37.95 26.77
CA GLU A 306 28.89 -37.80 27.24
C GLU A 306 29.21 -38.79 28.37
N ALA A 307 28.29 -39.01 29.31
CA ALA A 307 28.44 -40.01 30.36
C ALA A 307 28.55 -41.43 29.78
N HIS A 308 27.69 -41.79 28.82
CA HIS A 308 27.72 -43.08 28.14
C HIS A 308 29.01 -43.28 27.34
N ILE A 309 29.51 -42.25 26.63
CA ILE A 309 30.80 -42.31 25.92
C ILE A 309 31.95 -42.50 26.92
N ARG A 310 31.93 -41.80 28.06
CA ARG A 310 32.95 -41.99 29.11
C ARG A 310 32.92 -43.40 29.67
N GLN A 311 31.72 -43.97 29.87
CA GLN A 311 31.57 -45.35 30.34
C GLN A 311 32.11 -46.35 29.30
N LYS A 312 31.67 -46.26 28.04
CA LYS A 312 32.20 -47.07 26.92
C LYS A 312 33.72 -47.03 26.82
N LYS A 313 34.33 -45.84 26.95
CA LYS A 313 35.80 -45.70 26.95
C LYS A 313 36.47 -46.38 28.14
N LYS A 314 35.84 -46.40 29.31
CA LYS A 314 36.37 -47.12 30.48
C LYS A 314 36.27 -48.64 30.26
N GLU A 315 35.15 -49.11 29.74
CA GLU A 315 34.95 -50.52 29.38
C GLU A 315 35.95 -50.97 28.32
N GLU A 316 36.14 -50.18 27.25
CA GLU A 316 37.11 -50.46 26.20
C GLU A 316 38.55 -50.51 26.74
N LYS A 317 38.94 -49.53 27.57
CA LYS A 317 40.26 -49.56 28.23
C LYS A 317 40.44 -50.80 29.10
N LEU A 318 39.41 -51.21 29.85
CA LEU A 318 39.47 -52.41 30.67
C LEU A 318 39.64 -53.66 29.79
N LEU A 319 38.92 -53.74 28.67
CA LEU A 319 39.07 -54.83 27.69
C LEU A 319 40.46 -54.85 27.06
N THR A 320 41.01 -53.68 26.70
CA THR A 320 42.38 -53.59 26.18
C THR A 320 43.38 -54.07 27.21
N MET A 321 43.26 -53.65 28.48
CA MET A 321 44.15 -54.10 29.55
C MET A 321 44.07 -55.60 29.77
N GLN A 322 42.87 -56.18 29.79
CA GLN A 322 42.69 -57.64 29.89
C GLN A 322 43.32 -58.37 28.72
N LYS A 323 43.19 -57.84 27.50
CA LYS A 323 43.80 -58.44 26.31
C LYS A 323 45.33 -58.36 26.36
N GLU A 324 45.88 -57.21 26.77
CA GLU A 324 47.32 -57.06 26.96
C GLU A 324 47.85 -58.01 28.03
N GLU A 325 47.13 -58.19 29.14
CA GLU A 325 47.47 -59.18 30.18
C GLU A 325 47.42 -60.61 29.62
N GLN A 326 46.41 -60.96 28.82
CA GLN A 326 46.34 -62.26 28.14
C GLN A 326 47.49 -62.46 27.15
N GLU A 327 47.78 -61.47 26.32
CA GLU A 327 48.89 -61.52 25.37
C GLU A 327 50.24 -61.64 26.10
N GLN A 328 50.42 -60.96 27.24
CA GLN A 328 51.60 -61.10 28.09
C GLN A 328 51.70 -62.51 28.68
N ALA A 329 50.61 -63.06 29.22
CA ALA A 329 50.58 -64.43 29.74
C ALA A 329 50.89 -65.46 28.67
N ASP A 330 50.31 -65.32 27.46
CA ASP A 330 50.60 -66.17 26.31
C ASP A 330 52.06 -66.07 25.88
N MET A 331 52.63 -64.86 25.87
CA MET A 331 54.04 -64.65 25.53
C MET A 331 54.98 -65.24 26.59
N GLU A 332 54.63 -65.15 27.86
CA GLU A 332 55.36 -65.81 28.95
C GLU A 332 55.27 -67.33 28.85
N GLU A 333 54.10 -67.88 28.53
CA GLU A 333 53.95 -69.31 28.29
C GLU A 333 54.76 -69.78 27.07
N LYS A 334 54.72 -69.05 25.96
CA LYS A 334 55.56 -69.34 24.79
C LYS A 334 57.05 -69.28 25.12
N LYS A 335 57.49 -68.28 25.90
CA LYS A 335 58.88 -68.20 26.39
C LYS A 335 59.24 -69.40 27.27
N ARG A 336 58.33 -69.82 28.16
CA ARG A 336 58.50 -71.00 29.02
C ARG A 336 58.66 -72.26 28.19
N LEU A 337 57.79 -72.49 27.20
CA LEU A 337 57.86 -73.62 26.27
C LEU A 337 59.13 -73.60 25.42
N ALA A 338 59.53 -72.43 24.89
CA ALA A 338 60.78 -72.27 24.17
C ALA A 338 61.99 -72.59 25.06
N GLY A 339 61.96 -72.16 26.33
CA GLY A 339 62.97 -72.50 27.33
C GLY A 339 63.08 -74.01 27.56
N TYR A 340 61.95 -74.73 27.66
CA TYR A 340 61.95 -76.20 27.70
C TYR A 340 62.53 -76.82 26.43
N GLY A 341 62.22 -76.26 25.26
CA GLY A 341 62.79 -76.67 23.97
C GLY A 341 64.31 -76.53 23.93
N ILE A 342 64.83 -75.36 24.32
CA ILE A 342 66.28 -75.07 24.37
C ILE A 342 66.99 -76.03 25.33
N LYS A 343 66.45 -76.24 26.55
CA LYS A 343 67.01 -77.20 27.51
C LYS A 343 67.12 -78.61 26.91
N ARG A 344 66.08 -79.07 26.20
CA ARG A 344 66.09 -80.37 25.53
C ARG A 344 67.14 -80.47 24.42
N PHE A 345 67.36 -79.39 23.66
CA PHE A 345 68.42 -79.36 22.64
C PHE A 345 69.81 -79.36 23.29
N GLN A 346 70.02 -78.55 24.33
CA GLN A 346 71.27 -78.52 25.09
C GLN A 346 71.60 -79.88 25.70
N GLU A 347 70.62 -80.58 26.28
CA GLU A 347 70.79 -81.94 26.82
C GLU A 347 71.23 -82.93 25.72
N ARG A 348 70.57 -82.89 24.56
CA ARG A 348 70.93 -83.75 23.42
C ARG A 348 72.34 -83.44 22.89
N ASP A 349 72.68 -82.16 22.78
CA ASP A 349 73.98 -81.73 22.30
C ASP A 349 75.09 -82.09 23.31
N PHE A 350 74.80 -81.98 24.61
CA PHE A 350 75.68 -82.44 25.68
C PHE A 350 75.93 -83.95 25.58
N GLN A 351 74.88 -84.76 25.41
CA GLN A 351 75.02 -86.20 25.19
C GLN A 351 75.86 -86.52 23.96
N LYS A 352 75.64 -85.82 22.83
CA LYS A 352 76.47 -86.00 21.62
C LYS A 352 77.93 -85.61 21.83
N LEU A 353 78.18 -84.53 22.56
CA LEU A 353 79.54 -84.09 22.91
C LEU A 353 80.21 -85.12 23.80
N GLU A 354 79.50 -85.66 24.78
CA GLU A 354 79.99 -86.72 25.68
C GLU A 354 80.37 -87.97 24.89
N THR A 355 79.51 -88.43 23.97
CA THR A 355 79.84 -89.54 23.06
C THR A 355 81.09 -89.25 22.21
N LYS A 356 81.21 -88.03 21.64
CA LYS A 356 82.39 -87.65 20.85
C LYS A 356 83.68 -87.63 21.68
N VAL A 357 83.61 -87.20 22.94
CA VAL A 357 84.76 -87.21 23.85
C VAL A 357 85.18 -88.65 24.14
N GLN A 358 84.22 -89.55 24.41
CA GLN A 358 84.49 -90.97 24.60
C GLN A 358 85.14 -91.59 23.35
N GLU A 359 84.60 -91.35 22.16
CA GLU A 359 85.21 -91.80 20.90
C GLU A 359 86.64 -91.26 20.70
N ARG A 360 86.89 -89.99 21.06
CA ARG A 360 88.24 -89.41 20.97
C ARG A 360 89.19 -90.10 21.96
N GLN A 361 88.76 -90.33 23.20
CA GLN A 361 89.57 -91.04 24.19
C GLN A 361 89.87 -92.49 23.76
N GLU A 362 88.90 -93.17 23.17
CA GLU A 362 89.10 -94.51 22.59
C GLU A 362 90.12 -94.48 21.45
N LYS A 363 90.03 -93.49 20.54
CA LYS A 363 91.01 -93.30 19.45
C LYS A 363 92.40 -92.98 19.99
N GLU A 364 92.52 -92.11 20.99
CA GLU A 364 93.79 -91.80 21.65
C GLU A 364 94.39 -93.04 22.33
N LYS A 365 93.56 -93.86 22.98
CA LYS A 365 93.99 -95.14 23.58
C LYS A 365 94.45 -96.13 22.50
N GLN A 366 93.72 -96.24 21.39
CA GLN A 366 94.12 -97.07 20.24
C GLN A 366 95.45 -96.60 19.64
N GLU A 367 95.67 -95.29 19.55
CA GLU A 367 96.92 -94.72 19.03
C GLU A 367 98.08 -94.93 20.00
N LEU A 368 97.86 -94.76 21.31
CA LEU A 368 98.83 -95.12 22.35
C LEU A 368 99.21 -96.61 22.28
N ASP A 369 98.23 -97.49 22.07
CA ASP A 369 98.49 -98.92 21.91
C ASP A 369 99.26 -99.22 20.60
N ARG A 370 98.97 -98.51 19.51
CA ARG A 370 99.77 -98.55 18.27
C ARG A 370 101.21 -98.11 18.52
N GLN A 371 101.41 -96.99 19.21
CA GLN A 371 102.73 -96.47 19.52
C GLN A 371 103.53 -97.43 20.41
N LYS A 372 102.89 -98.06 21.40
CA LYS A 372 103.52 -99.12 22.22
C LYS A 372 103.94 -100.34 21.38
N ARG A 373 103.13 -100.75 20.38
CA ARG A 373 103.49 -101.84 19.45
C ARG A 373 104.68 -101.45 18.57
N LEU A 374 104.71 -100.22 18.07
CA LEU A 374 105.82 -99.70 17.26
C LEU A 374 107.12 -99.55 18.07
N ALA A 375 107.03 -99.12 19.33
CA ALA A 375 108.19 -99.03 20.22
C ALA A 375 108.81 -100.42 20.50
N LYS A 376 107.98 -101.44 20.76
CA LYS A 376 108.45 -102.84 20.91
C LYS A 376 109.10 -103.42 19.65
N LEU A 377 108.72 -102.94 18.47
CA LEU A 377 109.34 -103.34 17.20
C LEU A 377 110.67 -102.62 16.95
N LYS A 378 110.80 -101.35 17.35
CA LYS A 378 112.04 -100.58 17.23
C LYS A 378 113.16 -101.07 18.16
N GLU A 379 112.83 -101.49 19.37
CA GLU A 379 113.81 -102.02 20.34
C GLU A 379 114.52 -103.30 19.86
N LYS A 380 113.86 -104.10 19.01
CA LYS A 380 114.40 -105.38 18.51
C LYS A 380 115.32 -105.26 17.28
N ALA A 381 115.51 -104.05 16.74
CA ALA A 381 116.05 -103.87 15.39
C ALA A 381 117.25 -102.91 15.27
N GLU A 382 118.04 -102.69 16.33
CA GLU A 382 119.29 -101.92 16.26
C GLU A 382 120.54 -102.77 16.52
N ALA A 383 121.15 -103.30 15.45
CA ALA A 383 122.57 -103.69 15.42
C ALA A 383 123.16 -103.70 13.99
N HIS A 384 123.96 -102.66 13.72
CA HIS A 384 125.15 -102.52 12.85
C HIS A 384 125.20 -103.20 11.47
N ILE A 385 124.99 -102.43 10.38
CA ILE A 385 125.47 -102.77 9.02
C ILE A 385 126.14 -101.54 8.39
N SER A 386 127.41 -101.73 8.00
CA SER A 386 128.33 -100.78 7.36
C SER A 386 127.90 -100.41 5.94
N ARG A 387 128.14 -99.14 5.57
CA ARG A 387 127.69 -98.51 4.32
C ARG A 387 128.83 -98.44 3.30
N ASP A 388 128.74 -99.26 2.24
CA ASP A 388 129.72 -99.31 1.14
C ASP A 388 129.42 -98.23 0.06
N PRO A 389 130.35 -97.29 -0.20
CA PRO A 389 130.17 -96.20 -1.18
C PRO A 389 130.18 -96.64 -2.65
N SER A 390 130.58 -97.86 -2.99
CA SER A 390 130.72 -98.32 -4.39
C SER A 390 129.44 -98.91 -5.02
N ARG A 391 128.31 -98.85 -4.30
CA ARG A 391 127.01 -99.42 -4.73
C ARG A 391 126.26 -98.60 -5.79
N LEU A 392 126.56 -97.31 -5.93
CA LEU A 392 125.77 -96.39 -6.76
C LEU A 392 125.96 -96.58 -8.28
N CYS A 393 126.99 -97.32 -8.72
CA CYS A 393 127.24 -97.59 -10.14
C CYS A 393 127.04 -99.07 -10.53
N LYS A 394 126.47 -99.91 -9.64
CA LYS A 394 126.14 -101.31 -9.95
C LYS A 394 124.63 -101.44 -10.22
N LEU A 395 124.28 -102.08 -11.34
CA LEU A 395 122.88 -102.36 -11.67
C LEU A 395 122.23 -103.21 -10.56
N THR A 396 121.00 -102.86 -10.19
CA THR A 396 120.22 -103.62 -9.21
C THR A 396 119.79 -104.98 -9.77
N LYS A 397 119.75 -106.02 -8.93
CA LYS A 397 119.35 -107.40 -9.32
C LYS A 397 118.04 -107.47 -10.12
N GLY A 398 117.05 -106.65 -9.78
CA GLY A 398 115.78 -106.59 -10.53
C GLY A 398 115.87 -105.94 -11.92
N TRP A 399 117.03 -105.36 -12.27
CA TRP A 399 117.37 -104.89 -13.61
C TRP A 399 118.18 -105.95 -14.37
N GLU A 400 119.06 -106.69 -13.69
CA GLU A 400 119.74 -107.88 -14.24
C GLU A 400 118.74 -109.00 -14.61
N GLU A 401 117.60 -109.09 -13.93
CA GLU A 401 116.51 -110.02 -14.24
C GLU A 401 115.66 -109.60 -15.45
N ARG A 402 115.68 -108.32 -15.87
CA ARG A 402 114.91 -107.83 -17.03
C ARG A 402 115.67 -107.92 -18.36
N THR A 403 116.99 -108.07 -18.32
CA THR A 403 117.86 -108.10 -19.52
C THR A 403 118.41 -109.49 -19.86
N LYS A 404 117.98 -110.56 -19.17
CA LYS A 404 118.28 -111.94 -19.56
C LYS A 404 117.24 -112.48 -20.56
N GLU A 405 117.71 -112.89 -21.72
CA GLU A 405 116.97 -113.63 -22.75
C GLU A 405 116.78 -115.11 -22.33
N ILE A 406 115.55 -115.50 -21.97
CA ILE A 406 115.07 -116.90 -21.88
C ILE A 406 113.58 -116.91 -22.31
N GLY A 407 113.24 -117.61 -23.41
CA GLY A 407 111.86 -117.84 -23.88
C GLY A 407 111.13 -118.99 -23.15
N PRO A 408 110.21 -119.72 -23.81
CA PRO A 408 108.85 -119.37 -24.27
C PRO A 408 107.74 -119.73 -23.25
N THR A 409 106.53 -119.17 -23.43
CA THR A 409 105.24 -119.51 -22.76
C THR A 409 105.12 -119.05 -21.30
N GLY A 410 104.08 -118.35 -20.84
CA GLY A 410 102.81 -117.90 -21.40
C GLY A 410 101.96 -117.39 -20.23
N GLY A 411 101.01 -116.48 -20.49
CA GLY A 411 99.98 -116.09 -19.52
C GLY A 411 99.76 -114.58 -19.44
N GLY A 412 98.92 -114.05 -20.34
CA GLY A 412 98.40 -112.68 -20.27
C GLY A 412 97.27 -112.52 -19.23
N PRO A 413 96.26 -111.69 -19.52
CA PRO A 413 96.20 -110.25 -19.23
C PRO A 413 95.00 -109.91 -18.31
N VAL A 414 94.70 -108.63 -18.02
CA VAL A 414 93.32 -108.09 -18.00
C VAL A 414 93.35 -106.56 -17.89
N LEU A 415 92.75 -105.92 -18.90
CA LEU A 415 92.32 -104.53 -18.94
C LEU A 415 90.94 -104.43 -18.29
N GLN A 416 90.76 -103.61 -17.24
CA GLN A 416 89.43 -103.11 -16.85
C GLN A 416 89.54 -101.84 -16.00
N MET A 417 89.15 -100.69 -16.57
CA MET A 417 88.90 -99.45 -15.82
C MET A 417 87.42 -99.09 -15.94
N PHE A 418 86.72 -99.01 -14.81
CA PHE A 418 85.31 -98.62 -14.72
C PHE A 418 85.13 -97.09 -14.64
N HIS A 419 84.03 -96.59 -15.21
CA HIS A 419 83.62 -95.18 -15.15
C HIS A 419 83.15 -94.78 -13.73
N ARG A 420 83.34 -93.50 -13.36
CA ARG A 420 82.92 -92.93 -12.06
C ARG A 420 81.40 -92.92 -11.91
N ALA A 421 80.88 -93.61 -10.89
CA ALA A 421 79.48 -93.55 -10.48
C ALA A 421 79.14 -92.18 -9.87
N VAL A 422 78.00 -91.59 -10.28
CA VAL A 422 77.43 -90.39 -9.66
C VAL A 422 76.77 -90.80 -8.34
N PRO A 423 77.16 -90.22 -7.19
CA PRO A 423 76.58 -90.55 -5.89
C PRO A 423 75.09 -90.19 -5.78
N SER A 424 74.33 -91.01 -5.06
CA SER A 424 72.86 -90.90 -4.89
C SER A 424 72.35 -89.58 -4.29
N TRP A 425 73.21 -88.75 -3.70
CA TRP A 425 72.82 -87.45 -3.13
C TRP A 425 72.78 -86.30 -4.16
N ARG A 426 73.02 -86.58 -5.44
CA ARG A 426 72.87 -85.63 -6.56
C ARG A 426 71.65 -85.94 -7.46
N GLN A 427 70.64 -86.64 -6.95
CA GLN A 427 69.47 -87.04 -7.76
C GLN A 427 68.33 -86.00 -7.80
N ASP A 428 68.39 -84.89 -7.05
CA ASP A 428 67.36 -83.83 -7.06
C ASP A 428 67.94 -82.40 -7.25
N LEU A 429 68.87 -82.23 -8.21
CA LEU A 429 69.23 -80.92 -8.76
C LEU A 429 69.08 -80.91 -10.28
#